data_AF-A0A142X118-F1
#
_entry.id   AF-A0A142X118-F1
#
_cell.length_a   1.000
_cell.length_b   1.000
_cell.length_c   1.000
_cell.angle_alpha   90.00
_cell.angle_beta   90.00
_cell.angle_gamma   90.00
#
_symmetry.space_group_name_H-M   'P 1'
#
loop_
_entity.id
_entity.type
_entity.pdbx_description
1 polymer ?
#
loop_
_entity_poly.entity_id
_entity_poly.type
_entity_poly.pdbx_seq_one_letter_code
_entity_poly.pdbx_strand_id
1 'polypeptide(L)'
;MSIRVTCDSCRTTLRAEDRHAGKRVRCPKCREPILVPAAVPGSDDDGSEDFFGATENAASSAATKSAVSSHVDTDFEVPEPASRKRGDAPKDRKEDGGWLDLQDEDLRGESLPRERRLGRDEGEDGESTGDSEDDTSGSTRVKPRKKKTKKRARLGDEGDESGDGAVGSGWRQNLYWLLLLTLIPLCLHSAMDVRPFEERLEESLEGQEVNLEALAAQSRSVPDFLHSLAMQLPDHKVADAFLPADTKLHWVFAGLSAAAFFGLLIAMWPGARASPGQLLIAGIVTGTIGIMMLLSFQWIAMSTNGVMVRGRGILVLLFYIVKFIGFSYRCAVDPEMGFGMSFMGFVCGVGLCEEVCKALPIAFYLNSEKTSWRGACLVGLASGIGFGISEGISYSVDYYNGISGGWIYVVRFVSCVGLHALWAGAIGILMYHNQDYVSEFSFDSVFGFIAHYLLIAMVLHGVYDTFLKKEMELWALLTAGVSFGWFAFMVARARSAEAA
;
A
#
# COMPACT_ATOMS: atom_id res chain seq x y z
N MET A 1 -26.67 -17.15 16.04
CA MET A 1 -26.05 -17.23 14.70
C MET A 1 -27.12 -17.01 13.63
N SER A 2 -26.74 -16.83 12.36
CA SER A 2 -27.69 -16.70 11.25
C SER A 2 -27.44 -17.80 10.24
N ILE A 3 -28.47 -18.58 9.91
CA ILE A 3 -28.44 -19.68 8.95
C ILE A 3 -28.67 -19.09 7.55
N ARG A 4 -27.77 -19.36 6.59
CA ARG A 4 -27.99 -19.01 5.19
C ARG A 4 -28.87 -20.06 4.53
N VAL A 5 -29.93 -19.63 3.86
CA VAL A 5 -30.83 -20.51 3.11
C VAL A 5 -31.14 -19.90 1.76
N THR A 6 -31.06 -20.68 0.68
CA THR A 6 -31.40 -20.24 -0.67
C THR A 6 -32.83 -20.64 -0.99
N CYS A 7 -33.63 -19.70 -1.50
CA CYS A 7 -35.00 -19.99 -1.93
C CYS A 7 -35.01 -20.79 -3.23
N ASP A 8 -35.60 -21.99 -3.24
CA ASP A 8 -35.65 -22.85 -4.43
C ASP A 8 -36.40 -22.20 -5.61
N SER A 9 -37.43 -21.39 -5.35
CA SER A 9 -38.22 -20.77 -6.43
C SER A 9 -37.58 -19.53 -7.07
N CYS A 10 -36.88 -18.69 -6.30
CA CYS A 10 -36.37 -17.41 -6.81
C CYS A 10 -34.85 -17.23 -6.68
N ARG A 11 -34.14 -18.26 -6.22
CA ARG A 11 -32.69 -18.32 -6.00
C ARG A 11 -32.10 -17.21 -5.13
N THR A 12 -32.94 -16.49 -4.38
CA THR A 12 -32.47 -15.45 -3.46
C THR A 12 -31.98 -16.09 -2.17
N THR A 13 -30.73 -15.81 -1.79
CA THR A 13 -30.15 -16.23 -0.51
C THR A 13 -30.63 -15.33 0.62
N LEU A 14 -31.13 -15.94 1.69
CA LEU A 14 -31.69 -15.28 2.87
C LEU A 14 -30.87 -15.65 4.10
N ARG A 15 -30.80 -14.74 5.07
CA ARG A 15 -30.28 -15.02 6.41
C ARG A 15 -31.44 -15.22 7.37
N ALA A 16 -31.63 -16.44 7.87
CA ALA A 16 -32.62 -16.78 8.88
C ALA A 16 -31.97 -16.81 10.27
N GLU A 17 -32.64 -16.31 11.29
CA GLU A 17 -32.17 -16.45 12.68
C GLU A 17 -32.28 -17.90 13.16
N ASP A 18 -31.42 -18.34 14.09
CA ASP A 18 -31.41 -19.72 14.62
C ASP A 18 -32.76 -20.19 15.19
N ARG A 19 -33.60 -19.27 15.71
CA ARG A 19 -34.97 -19.61 16.19
C ARG A 19 -35.87 -20.17 15.08
N HIS A 20 -35.47 -20.02 13.83
CA HIS A 20 -36.14 -20.54 12.64
C HIS A 20 -35.55 -21.86 12.16
N ALA A 21 -34.47 -22.39 12.75
CA ALA A 21 -33.90 -23.68 12.39
C ALA A 21 -34.96 -24.79 12.44
N GLY A 22 -35.05 -25.57 11.38
CA GLY A 22 -36.06 -26.64 11.22
C GLY A 22 -37.49 -26.14 10.94
N LYS A 23 -37.74 -24.84 10.85
CA LYS A 23 -39.07 -24.26 10.56
C LYS A 23 -39.18 -23.81 9.11
N ARG A 24 -40.41 -23.75 8.61
CA ARG A 24 -40.73 -23.14 7.32
C ARG A 24 -40.92 -21.63 7.48
N VAL A 25 -40.20 -20.84 6.70
CA VAL A 25 -40.32 -19.37 6.63
C VAL A 25 -40.70 -18.96 5.21
N ARG A 26 -41.40 -17.85 5.03
CA ARG A 26 -41.74 -17.37 3.68
C ARG A 26 -40.61 -16.53 3.10
N CYS A 27 -40.27 -16.75 1.85
CA CYS A 27 -39.35 -15.89 1.12
C CYS A 27 -39.90 -14.45 1.07
N PRO A 28 -39.12 -13.41 1.45
CA PRO A 28 -39.58 -12.03 1.35
C PRO A 28 -39.77 -11.57 -0.11
N LYS A 29 -39.14 -12.24 -1.08
CA LYS A 29 -39.20 -11.89 -2.51
C LYS A 29 -40.38 -12.54 -3.23
N CYS A 30 -40.51 -13.87 -3.17
CA CYS A 30 -41.55 -14.61 -3.90
C CYS A 30 -42.68 -15.15 -3.02
N ARG A 31 -42.60 -15.00 -1.68
CA ARG A 31 -43.56 -15.51 -0.69
C ARG A 31 -43.67 -17.04 -0.58
N GLU A 32 -42.91 -17.79 -1.36
CA GLU A 32 -42.87 -19.26 -1.29
C GLU A 32 -42.29 -19.72 0.07
N PRO A 33 -42.85 -20.77 0.69
CA PRO A 33 -42.31 -21.34 1.93
C PRO A 33 -40.98 -22.07 1.68
N ILE A 34 -39.96 -21.71 2.45
CA ILE A 34 -38.61 -22.28 2.44
C ILE A 34 -38.39 -22.99 3.78
N LEU A 35 -37.83 -24.20 3.75
CA LEU A 35 -37.42 -24.92 4.96
C LEU A 35 -36.02 -24.44 5.40
N VAL A 36 -35.92 -23.87 6.60
CA VAL A 36 -34.61 -23.56 7.19
C VAL A 36 -34.04 -24.88 7.75
N PRO A 37 -32.79 -25.27 7.42
CA PRO A 37 -32.16 -26.47 7.97
C PRO A 37 -32.22 -26.52 9.50
N ALA A 38 -32.42 -27.70 10.07
CA ALA A 38 -32.34 -27.88 11.52
C ALA A 38 -30.89 -27.70 11.98
N ALA A 39 -30.69 -27.02 13.11
CA ALA A 39 -29.38 -26.94 13.72
C ALA A 39 -28.96 -28.36 14.13
N VAL A 40 -27.80 -28.82 13.65
CA VAL A 40 -27.26 -30.14 14.00
C VAL A 40 -26.77 -30.05 15.45
N PRO A 41 -27.41 -30.74 16.42
CA PRO A 41 -26.98 -30.70 17.81
C PRO A 41 -25.70 -31.54 17.93
N GLY A 42 -24.57 -30.89 18.21
CA GLY A 42 -23.30 -31.59 18.48
C GLY A 42 -22.12 -31.23 17.58
N SER A 43 -22.18 -30.13 16.83
CA SER A 43 -20.95 -29.42 16.47
C SER A 43 -20.71 -28.30 17.48
N ASP A 44 -20.36 -28.70 18.70
CA ASP A 44 -19.52 -27.83 19.54
C ASP A 44 -18.12 -27.88 18.90
N ASP A 45 -18.01 -27.21 17.75
CA ASP A 45 -16.73 -26.87 17.16
C ASP A 45 -16.16 -25.80 18.09
N ASP A 46 -15.26 -26.23 18.98
CA ASP A 46 -14.32 -25.37 19.70
C ASP A 46 -13.23 -24.87 18.72
N GLY A 47 -13.66 -24.45 17.53
CA GLY A 47 -12.86 -23.85 16.50
C GLY A 47 -12.69 -22.37 16.80
N SER A 48 -11.45 -22.02 17.13
CA SER A 48 -10.80 -20.80 16.66
C SER A 48 -11.50 -20.20 15.43
N GLU A 49 -11.82 -18.90 15.50
CA GLU A 49 -12.39 -18.13 14.40
C GLU A 49 -11.45 -18.07 13.18
N ASP A 50 -11.36 -19.18 12.42
CA ASP A 50 -10.97 -19.18 11.02
C ASP A 50 -12.17 -18.66 10.21
N PHE A 51 -12.25 -17.32 10.20
CA PHE A 51 -13.14 -16.55 9.35
C PHE A 51 -12.64 -16.59 7.90
N PHE A 52 -12.64 -17.76 7.27
CA PHE A 52 -12.55 -17.90 5.81
C PHE A 52 -13.32 -19.15 5.36
N GLY A 53 -14.35 -18.92 4.56
CA GLY A 53 -15.22 -19.95 4.00
C GLY A 53 -16.25 -19.32 3.07
N ALA A 54 -15.80 -18.47 2.14
CA ALA A 54 -16.58 -18.08 0.97
C ALA A 54 -16.27 -19.08 -0.13
N THR A 55 -17.26 -19.90 -0.46
CA THR A 55 -17.32 -20.80 -1.60
C THR A 55 -17.27 -20.04 -2.92
N GLU A 56 -16.34 -20.44 -3.79
CA GLU A 56 -16.55 -20.86 -5.18
C GLU A 56 -17.75 -20.24 -5.91
N ASN A 57 -17.43 -19.20 -6.70
CA ASN A 57 -18.02 -18.76 -7.98
C ASN A 57 -17.73 -17.26 -8.14
N ALA A 58 -16.49 -16.89 -8.48
CA ALA A 58 -16.13 -15.49 -8.72
C ALA A 58 -14.85 -15.28 -9.57
N ALA A 59 -14.51 -16.21 -10.46
CA ALA A 59 -13.74 -15.83 -11.65
C ALA A 59 -14.78 -15.43 -12.71
N SER A 60 -14.79 -14.17 -13.15
CA SER A 60 -15.72 -13.56 -14.15
C SER A 60 -16.77 -12.54 -13.65
N SER A 61 -16.54 -11.77 -12.58
CA SER A 61 -17.48 -10.68 -12.21
C SER A 61 -16.81 -9.35 -11.84
N ALA A 62 -15.78 -8.96 -12.58
CA ALA A 62 -15.38 -7.54 -12.67
C ALA A 62 -15.67 -6.92 -14.06
N ALA A 63 -16.22 -7.69 -15.01
CA ALA A 63 -16.73 -7.19 -16.27
C ALA A 63 -18.19 -7.61 -16.47
N THR A 64 -19.16 -6.84 -15.97
CA THR A 64 -20.52 -6.89 -16.54
C THR A 64 -21.36 -5.66 -16.20
N LYS A 65 -21.63 -4.85 -17.23
CA LYS A 65 -22.98 -4.45 -17.64
C LYS A 65 -22.91 -3.66 -18.95
N SER A 66 -23.13 -4.34 -20.07
CA SER A 66 -23.71 -3.70 -21.25
C SER A 66 -24.92 -4.53 -21.68
N ALA A 67 -26.07 -3.88 -21.69
CA ALA A 67 -27.34 -4.47 -22.08
C ALA A 67 -27.51 -4.36 -23.59
N VAL A 68 -27.48 -5.48 -24.30
CA VAL A 68 -28.07 -5.59 -25.65
C VAL A 68 -28.79 -6.93 -25.74
N SER A 69 -30.09 -6.87 -26.05
CA SER A 69 -30.94 -8.01 -26.30
C SER A 69 -30.75 -8.52 -27.73
N SER A 70 -30.61 -9.82 -27.91
CA SER A 70 -31.15 -10.50 -29.09
C SER A 70 -31.28 -11.99 -28.84
N HIS A 71 -32.52 -12.46 -28.96
CA HIS A 71 -32.90 -13.87 -29.15
C HIS A 71 -32.02 -14.56 -30.21
N VAL A 72 -31.43 -15.70 -29.84
CA VAL A 72 -31.14 -16.80 -30.78
C VAL A 72 -31.44 -18.11 -30.06
N ASP A 73 -32.43 -18.84 -30.56
CA ASP A 73 -32.75 -20.21 -30.22
C ASP A 73 -31.69 -21.16 -30.81
N THR A 74 -31.14 -22.04 -29.99
CA THR A 74 -30.56 -23.31 -30.46
C THR A 74 -30.81 -24.40 -29.44
N ASP A 75 -31.73 -25.31 -29.79
CA ASP A 75 -31.93 -26.61 -29.16
C ASP A 75 -30.67 -27.46 -29.33
N PHE A 76 -30.05 -27.85 -28.22
CA PHE A 76 -29.02 -28.88 -28.18
C PHE A 76 -29.27 -29.80 -26.99
N GLU A 77 -29.94 -30.92 -27.24
CA GLU A 77 -30.12 -32.01 -26.28
C GLU A 77 -28.80 -32.77 -26.09
N VAL A 78 -28.29 -32.77 -24.86
CA VAL A 78 -27.18 -33.64 -24.43
C VAL A 78 -27.76 -34.88 -23.72
N PRO A 79 -27.37 -36.11 -24.10
CA PRO A 79 -27.94 -37.32 -23.51
C PRO A 79 -27.38 -37.61 -22.11
N GLU A 80 -28.27 -38.05 -21.21
CA GLU A 80 -27.97 -38.50 -19.85
C GLU A 80 -26.92 -39.64 -19.82
N PRO A 81 -25.88 -39.57 -18.96
CA PRO A 81 -25.02 -40.71 -18.71
C PRO A 81 -25.68 -41.71 -17.76
N ALA A 82 -25.74 -42.96 -18.23
CA ALA A 82 -26.32 -44.11 -17.56
C ALA A 82 -25.71 -44.41 -16.18
N SER A 83 -26.59 -44.72 -15.23
CA SER A 83 -26.28 -45.22 -13.90
C SER A 83 -25.40 -46.49 -13.92
N ARG A 84 -24.24 -46.44 -13.24
CA ARG A 84 -23.42 -47.62 -12.96
C ARG A 84 -23.67 -48.11 -11.53
N LYS A 85 -23.97 -49.42 -11.45
CA LYS A 85 -24.27 -50.20 -10.25
C LYS A 85 -23.07 -50.31 -9.31
N ARG A 86 -23.37 -50.29 -8.01
CA ARG A 86 -22.50 -50.75 -6.91
C ARG A 86 -22.07 -52.20 -7.13
N GLY A 87 -20.78 -52.47 -6.89
CA GLY A 87 -20.22 -53.82 -6.83
C GLY A 87 -19.10 -53.87 -5.80
N ASP A 88 -19.43 -54.52 -4.68
CA ASP A 88 -18.65 -55.35 -3.75
C ASP A 88 -17.16 -55.11 -3.46
N ALA A 89 -16.89 -55.03 -2.16
CA ALA A 89 -15.59 -55.04 -1.49
C ALA A 89 -14.97 -56.45 -1.42
N PRO A 90 -13.64 -56.55 -1.30
CA PRO A 90 -13.00 -57.66 -0.62
C PRO A 90 -12.37 -57.24 0.72
N LYS A 91 -12.69 -58.04 1.74
CA LYS A 91 -12.04 -58.09 3.05
C LYS A 91 -10.71 -58.85 2.99
N ASP A 92 -9.90 -58.60 4.01
CA ASP A 92 -8.83 -59.44 4.59
C ASP A 92 -7.44 -59.40 3.94
N ARG A 93 -6.52 -58.65 4.59
CA ARG A 93 -5.20 -59.18 4.94
C ARG A 93 -4.66 -58.52 6.22
N LYS A 94 -4.27 -59.37 7.17
CA LYS A 94 -3.67 -59.05 8.47
C LYS A 94 -2.14 -58.94 8.38
N GLU A 95 -1.64 -57.99 9.17
CA GLU A 95 -0.46 -58.04 10.07
C GLU A 95 0.92 -58.51 9.58
N ASP A 96 1.82 -57.53 9.45
CA ASP A 96 3.26 -57.56 9.78
C ASP A 96 3.86 -56.20 9.33
N GLY A 97 4.31 -55.27 10.19
CA GLY A 97 5.44 -55.37 11.12
C GLY A 97 6.59 -54.51 10.57
N GLY A 98 7.02 -53.46 11.28
CA GLY A 98 8.29 -52.79 10.97
C GLY A 98 8.32 -51.27 11.15
N TRP A 99 8.60 -50.83 12.37
CA TRP A 99 9.17 -49.52 12.66
C TRP A 99 10.68 -49.55 12.33
N LEU A 100 11.15 -48.57 11.55
CA LEU A 100 12.56 -48.18 11.37
C LEU A 100 12.49 -46.66 11.15
N ASP A 101 12.86 -45.77 12.09
CA ASP A 101 14.15 -45.58 12.75
C ASP A 101 15.32 -45.54 11.75
N LEU A 102 15.62 -44.33 11.29
CA LEU A 102 16.91 -43.96 10.72
C LEU A 102 17.39 -42.69 11.44
N GLN A 103 18.25 -42.91 12.43
CA GLN A 103 19.20 -41.92 12.94
C GLN A 103 20.46 -41.96 12.06
N ASP A 104 20.97 -40.76 11.80
CA ASP A 104 22.37 -40.31 11.85
C ASP A 104 23.50 -41.33 11.59
N GLU A 105 24.29 -41.07 10.54
CA GLU A 105 25.76 -40.97 10.44
C GLU A 105 26.01 -40.35 9.04
N ASP A 106 26.88 -39.40 8.72
CA ASP A 106 28.19 -38.99 9.21
C ASP A 106 28.44 -37.58 8.66
N LEU A 107 29.17 -36.74 9.40
CA LEU A 107 30.25 -35.85 8.91
C LEU A 107 30.69 -34.93 10.06
N ARG A 108 31.59 -35.47 10.89
CA ARG A 108 32.48 -34.67 11.74
C ARG A 108 33.81 -34.46 11.05
N GLY A 109 34.31 -33.24 11.16
CA GLY A 109 35.71 -33.00 11.48
C GLY A 109 36.47 -32.20 10.45
N GLU A 110 36.70 -30.92 10.76
CA GLU A 110 38.06 -30.41 10.87
C GLU A 110 38.08 -29.20 11.80
N SER A 111 39.02 -29.22 12.74
CA SER A 111 39.24 -28.24 13.79
C SER A 111 40.64 -27.65 13.66
N LEU A 112 40.86 -26.53 14.37
CA LEU A 112 42.11 -25.88 14.79
C LEU A 112 42.38 -24.50 14.16
N PRO A 113 43.15 -23.60 14.82
CA PRO A 113 43.39 -23.44 16.26
C PRO A 113 43.25 -21.99 16.78
N ARG A 114 43.26 -21.91 18.11
CA ARG A 114 43.24 -20.75 18.98
C ARG A 114 44.64 -20.49 19.53
N GLU A 115 45.18 -19.29 19.34
CA GLU A 115 46.29 -18.64 20.10
C GLU A 115 46.28 -17.13 19.71
N ARG A 116 46.68 -16.12 20.48
CA ARG A 116 47.07 -15.93 21.88
C ARG A 116 47.33 -14.41 22.03
N ARG A 117 46.55 -13.74 22.89
CA ARG A 117 46.95 -12.81 23.98
C ARG A 117 47.89 -11.60 23.70
N LEU A 118 47.52 -10.44 24.25
CA LEU A 118 48.30 -9.34 24.89
C LEU A 118 47.40 -8.07 24.81
N GLY A 119 47.07 -7.27 25.83
CA GLY A 119 47.43 -7.13 27.24
C GLY A 119 47.28 -5.64 27.65
N ARG A 120 47.02 -5.37 28.95
CA ARG A 120 47.21 -4.10 29.71
C ARG A 120 46.27 -2.90 29.47
N ASP A 121 45.91 -2.05 30.44
CA ASP A 121 46.13 -1.83 31.91
C ASP A 121 44.82 -1.16 32.42
N GLU A 122 44.15 -1.51 33.52
CA GLU A 122 44.40 -1.29 34.97
C GLU A 122 44.70 0.14 35.46
N GLY A 123 43.95 0.54 36.51
CA GLY A 123 44.15 1.71 37.38
C GLY A 123 42.91 2.61 37.47
N GLU A 124 42.36 3.05 38.61
CA GLU A 124 42.54 2.80 40.06
C GLU A 124 41.47 3.70 40.73
N ASP A 125 40.65 3.11 41.59
CA ASP A 125 40.38 3.45 43.00
C ASP A 125 40.09 4.91 43.44
N GLY A 126 39.07 5.06 44.30
CA GLY A 126 38.82 6.28 45.08
C GLY A 126 37.59 6.19 45.98
N GLU A 127 37.74 5.53 47.15
CA GLU A 127 36.88 5.67 48.33
C GLU A 127 36.81 7.12 48.83
N SER A 128 35.68 7.55 49.41
CA SER A 128 35.60 7.83 50.87
C SER A 128 34.21 8.33 51.29
N THR A 129 33.84 7.84 52.47
CA THR A 129 32.71 8.09 53.37
C THR A 129 32.57 9.54 53.87
N GLY A 130 31.37 9.91 54.34
CA GLY A 130 31.18 11.04 55.24
C GLY A 130 29.72 11.31 55.61
N ASP A 131 29.35 10.93 56.84
CA ASP A 131 28.07 11.18 57.53
C ASP A 131 27.72 12.67 57.67
N SER A 132 26.41 12.99 57.80
CA SER A 132 25.87 13.66 59.01
C SER A 132 24.40 14.08 58.82
N GLU A 133 23.65 13.87 59.90
CA GLU A 133 22.29 14.30 60.24
C GLU A 133 22.03 15.80 59.97
N ASP A 134 20.79 16.20 59.65
CA ASP A 134 19.95 16.98 60.57
C ASP A 134 18.59 17.41 59.98
N ASP A 135 17.64 17.54 60.90
CA ASP A 135 16.27 18.01 60.76
C ASP A 135 16.12 19.36 60.03
N THR A 136 15.01 19.56 59.31
CA THR A 136 13.99 20.57 59.67
C THR A 136 12.88 20.71 58.65
N SER A 137 11.68 20.85 59.21
CA SER A 137 10.42 21.22 58.60
C SER A 137 10.50 22.55 57.84
N GLY A 138 9.94 22.58 56.62
CA GLY A 138 9.95 23.77 55.78
C GLY A 138 8.93 23.73 54.65
N SER A 139 7.67 24.01 55.01
CA SER A 139 6.58 24.37 54.09
C SER A 139 7.06 25.40 53.06
N THR A 140 7.24 24.99 51.81
CA THR A 140 7.53 25.90 50.69
C THR A 140 6.47 25.74 49.60
N ARG A 141 5.56 26.70 49.65
CA ARG A 141 4.62 27.13 48.60
C ARG A 141 5.25 27.02 47.21
N VAL A 142 4.79 26.03 46.43
CA VAL A 142 5.13 25.85 45.02
C VAL A 142 4.72 27.09 44.23
N LYS A 143 5.70 27.92 43.86
CA LYS A 143 5.50 29.03 42.92
C LYS A 143 5.30 28.45 41.51
N PRO A 144 4.33 28.95 40.72
CA PRO A 144 4.17 28.51 39.34
C PRO A 144 5.41 28.91 38.53
N ARG A 145 6.09 27.90 37.98
CA ARG A 145 7.18 28.04 37.02
C ARG A 145 6.62 28.75 35.79
N LYS A 146 6.81 30.08 35.70
CA LYS A 146 6.59 30.82 34.45
C LYS A 146 7.50 30.22 33.39
N LYS A 147 6.93 29.44 32.45
CA LYS A 147 7.60 29.04 31.20
C LYS A 147 8.04 30.32 30.51
N LYS A 148 9.34 30.63 30.57
CA LYS A 148 9.98 31.62 29.72
C LYS A 148 9.80 31.10 28.29
N THR A 149 8.85 31.65 27.56
CA THR A 149 8.84 31.63 26.10
C THR A 149 10.16 32.24 25.67
N LYS A 150 11.11 31.37 25.34
CA LYS A 150 12.40 31.74 24.74
C LYS A 150 12.05 32.24 23.35
N LYS A 151 11.63 33.50 23.26
CA LYS A 151 11.49 34.24 22.01
C LYS A 151 12.88 34.22 21.40
N ARG A 152 13.12 33.24 20.52
CA ARG A 152 14.36 33.10 19.77
C ARG A 152 14.42 34.37 18.95
N ALA A 153 15.18 35.34 19.45
CA ALA A 153 15.53 36.52 18.70
C ALA A 153 16.04 35.99 17.36
N ARG A 154 15.42 36.42 16.27
CA ARG A 154 16.00 36.30 14.93
C ARG A 154 17.35 36.99 15.06
N LEU A 155 18.39 36.20 15.30
CA LEU A 155 19.77 36.65 15.19
C LEU A 155 19.87 37.19 13.77
N GLY A 156 20.11 38.50 13.69
CA GLY A 156 20.44 39.16 12.45
C GLY A 156 21.59 38.38 11.83
N ASP A 157 21.28 37.76 10.70
CA ASP A 157 22.21 37.21 9.74
C ASP A 157 22.90 38.41 9.07
N GLU A 158 23.79 39.07 9.82
CA GLU A 158 24.64 40.12 9.31
C GLU A 158 25.90 39.49 8.73
N GLY A 159 25.95 39.40 7.40
CA GLY A 159 27.23 39.51 6.69
C GLY A 159 27.73 38.28 5.92
N ASP A 160 26.89 37.54 5.20
CA ASP A 160 27.35 36.77 4.03
C ASP A 160 26.82 37.41 2.73
N GLU A 161 27.27 38.64 2.47
CA GLU A 161 27.22 39.29 1.17
C GLU A 161 28.22 38.63 0.22
N SER A 162 27.92 37.43 -0.28
CA SER A 162 28.71 36.88 -1.40
C SER A 162 27.91 35.92 -2.30
N GLY A 163 27.05 36.50 -3.14
CA GLY A 163 26.85 35.94 -4.47
C GLY A 163 25.58 35.13 -4.76
N ASP A 164 24.49 35.30 -4.00
CA ASP A 164 23.14 35.03 -4.53
C ASP A 164 22.77 36.13 -5.54
N GLY A 165 23.56 36.20 -6.63
CA GLY A 165 23.38 37.11 -7.73
C GLY A 165 21.98 36.95 -8.26
N ALA A 166 21.22 38.06 -8.25
CA ALA A 166 19.93 38.28 -8.88
C ALA A 166 19.40 37.01 -9.54
N VAL A 167 18.71 36.17 -8.75
CA VAL A 167 18.11 34.91 -9.22
C VAL A 167 17.17 35.28 -10.34
N GLY A 168 17.70 35.27 -11.57
CA GLY A 168 17.04 35.83 -12.72
C GLY A 168 15.68 35.17 -12.86
N SER A 169 14.70 35.95 -13.25
CA SER A 169 13.36 35.53 -13.70
C SER A 169 13.40 34.66 -14.96
N GLY A 170 14.38 33.76 -15.05
CA GLY A 170 14.60 32.87 -16.17
C GLY A 170 13.50 31.82 -16.25
N TRP A 171 13.23 31.42 -17.48
CA TRP A 171 12.29 30.37 -17.87
C TRP A 171 12.39 29.07 -17.03
N ARG A 172 13.56 28.78 -16.46
CA ARG A 172 13.79 27.62 -15.57
C ARG A 172 12.85 27.59 -14.37
N GLN A 173 12.51 28.74 -13.80
CA GLN A 173 11.59 28.81 -12.65
C GLN A 173 10.18 28.27 -12.98
N ASN A 174 9.83 28.19 -14.26
CA ASN A 174 8.55 27.69 -14.76
C ASN A 174 8.64 26.23 -15.25
N LEU A 175 9.78 25.55 -15.11
CA LEU A 175 9.94 24.14 -15.53
C LEU A 175 9.01 23.17 -14.79
N TYR A 176 8.51 23.55 -13.61
CA TYR A 176 7.51 22.74 -12.91
C TYR A 176 6.20 22.56 -13.71
N TRP A 177 5.90 23.45 -14.67
CA TRP A 177 4.77 23.25 -15.59
C TRP A 177 4.93 22.03 -16.49
N LEU A 178 6.14 21.53 -16.72
CA LEU A 178 6.35 20.28 -17.44
C LEU A 178 5.77 19.08 -16.70
N LEU A 179 5.56 19.17 -15.38
CA LEU A 179 4.85 18.13 -14.61
C LEU A 179 3.38 18.02 -15.04
N LEU A 180 2.79 19.03 -15.69
CA LEU A 180 1.45 18.90 -16.26
C LEU A 180 1.42 17.87 -17.41
N LEU A 181 2.53 17.72 -18.14
CA LEU A 181 2.64 16.76 -19.23
C LEU A 181 2.57 15.32 -18.73
N THR A 182 2.87 15.07 -17.45
CA THR A 182 2.73 13.74 -16.87
C THR A 182 1.28 13.30 -16.75
N LEU A 183 0.30 14.20 -16.92
CA LEU A 183 -1.12 13.83 -16.94
C LEU A 183 -1.61 13.38 -18.32
N ILE A 184 -0.83 13.63 -19.37
CA ILE A 184 -1.21 13.26 -20.76
C ILE A 184 -1.43 11.75 -20.88
N PRO A 185 -0.55 10.86 -20.37
CA PRO A 185 -0.77 9.43 -20.53
C PRO A 185 -2.06 8.95 -19.87
N LEU A 186 -2.42 9.52 -18.71
CA LEU A 186 -3.66 9.22 -18.02
C LEU A 186 -4.89 9.69 -18.82
N CYS A 187 -4.84 10.91 -19.38
CA CYS A 187 -5.91 11.45 -20.21
C CYS A 187 -6.15 10.59 -21.46
N LEU A 188 -5.07 10.24 -22.17
CA LEU A 188 -5.14 9.38 -23.34
C LEU A 188 -5.62 7.97 -22.98
N HIS A 189 -5.22 7.42 -21.83
CA HIS A 189 -5.70 6.12 -21.37
C HIS A 189 -7.22 6.08 -21.28
N SER A 190 -7.83 7.12 -20.71
CA SER A 190 -9.29 7.22 -20.57
C SER A 190 -10.06 7.37 -21.88
N ALA A 191 -9.35 7.64 -22.98
CA ALA A 191 -9.91 7.71 -24.32
C ALA A 191 -9.62 6.46 -25.16
N MET A 192 -8.81 5.53 -24.66
CA MET A 192 -8.45 4.31 -25.38
C MET A 192 -9.50 3.23 -25.11
N ASP A 193 -10.03 2.65 -26.18
CA ASP A 193 -10.85 1.45 -26.10
C ASP A 193 -9.91 0.24 -25.89
N VAL A 194 -9.82 -0.23 -24.65
CA VAL A 194 -8.99 -1.38 -24.28
C VAL A 194 -9.89 -2.60 -24.25
N ARG A 195 -9.52 -3.64 -25.01
CA ARG A 195 -10.24 -4.92 -25.00
C ARG A 195 -10.34 -5.46 -23.56
N PRO A 196 -11.52 -5.92 -23.13
CA PRO A 196 -11.70 -6.53 -21.82
C PRO A 196 -10.72 -7.67 -21.57
N PHE A 197 -10.32 -7.84 -20.32
CA PHE A 197 -9.35 -8.88 -19.95
C PHE A 197 -9.89 -10.28 -20.24
N GLU A 198 -11.18 -10.51 -20.03
CA GLU A 198 -11.87 -11.79 -20.23
C GLU A 198 -11.76 -12.25 -21.69
N GLU A 199 -12.04 -11.34 -22.63
CA GLU A 199 -11.97 -11.62 -24.07
C GLU A 199 -10.54 -12.01 -24.50
N ARG A 200 -9.54 -11.26 -24.00
CA ARG A 200 -8.13 -11.54 -24.27
C ARG A 200 -7.69 -12.86 -23.64
N LEU A 201 -8.21 -13.19 -22.45
CA LEU A 201 -7.91 -14.43 -21.77
C LEU A 201 -8.54 -15.63 -22.49
N GLU A 202 -9.80 -15.53 -22.90
CA GLU A 202 -10.49 -16.56 -23.69
C GLU A 202 -9.74 -16.86 -24.98
N GLU A 203 -9.32 -15.83 -25.73
CA GLU A 203 -8.49 -15.97 -26.94
C GLU A 203 -7.15 -16.67 -26.63
N SER A 204 -6.54 -16.36 -25.49
CA SER A 204 -5.26 -16.98 -25.09
C SER A 204 -5.39 -18.45 -24.73
N LEU A 205 -6.56 -18.86 -24.22
CA LEU A 205 -6.84 -20.23 -23.82
C LEU A 205 -7.34 -21.08 -24.99
N GLU A 206 -7.72 -20.47 -26.11
CA GLU A 206 -8.20 -21.19 -27.29
C GLU A 206 -7.12 -22.17 -27.79
N GLY A 207 -7.45 -23.47 -27.74
CA GLY A 207 -6.55 -24.54 -28.15
C GLY A 207 -5.48 -24.94 -27.12
N GLN A 208 -5.56 -24.46 -25.87
CA GLN A 208 -4.60 -24.80 -24.82
C GLN A 208 -5.26 -25.57 -23.67
N GLU A 209 -4.61 -26.65 -23.23
CA GLU A 209 -5.03 -27.45 -22.08
C GLU A 209 -4.45 -26.86 -20.77
N VAL A 210 -5.02 -25.74 -20.31
CA VAL A 210 -4.64 -25.12 -19.02
C VAL A 210 -5.60 -25.58 -17.93
N ASN A 211 -5.09 -26.20 -16.87
CA ASN A 211 -5.90 -26.61 -15.72
C ASN A 211 -6.10 -25.42 -14.75
N LEU A 212 -7.12 -24.61 -15.03
CA LEU A 212 -7.45 -23.42 -14.23
C LEU A 212 -7.82 -23.76 -12.78
N GLU A 213 -8.46 -24.89 -12.53
CA GLU A 213 -8.81 -25.33 -11.17
C GLU A 213 -7.56 -25.65 -10.34
N ALA A 214 -6.60 -26.37 -10.93
CA ALA A 214 -5.33 -26.68 -10.28
C ALA A 214 -4.52 -25.41 -9.99
N LEU A 215 -4.53 -24.45 -10.92
CA LEU A 215 -3.89 -23.13 -10.73
C LEU A 215 -4.55 -22.35 -9.60
N ALA A 216 -5.88 -22.27 -9.59
CA ALA A 216 -6.64 -21.57 -8.56
C ALA A 216 -6.40 -22.20 -7.17
N ALA A 217 -6.35 -23.54 -7.09
CA ALA A 217 -6.09 -24.26 -5.85
C ALA A 217 -4.67 -24.05 -5.30
N GLN A 218 -3.69 -23.80 -6.17
CA GLN A 218 -2.29 -23.56 -5.76
C GLN A 218 -1.99 -22.10 -5.44
N SER A 219 -2.81 -21.18 -5.93
CA SER A 219 -2.56 -19.74 -5.82
C SER A 219 -2.99 -19.19 -4.46
N ARG A 220 -2.12 -18.40 -3.83
CA ARG A 220 -2.42 -17.77 -2.52
C ARG A 220 -3.10 -16.42 -2.67
N SER A 221 -3.00 -15.82 -3.84
CA SER A 221 -3.51 -14.50 -4.16
C SER A 221 -3.85 -14.39 -5.64
N VAL A 222 -4.63 -13.36 -6.01
CA VAL A 222 -4.95 -13.07 -7.43
C VAL A 222 -3.68 -12.79 -8.26
N PRO A 223 -2.71 -11.98 -7.79
CA PRO A 223 -1.42 -11.82 -8.48
C PRO A 223 -0.70 -13.15 -8.75
N ASP A 224 -0.62 -14.03 -7.75
CA ASP A 224 0.04 -15.34 -7.90
C ASP A 224 -0.65 -16.20 -8.97
N PHE A 225 -1.99 -16.15 -8.99
CA PHE A 225 -2.80 -16.85 -9.99
C PHE A 225 -2.54 -16.31 -11.39
N LEU A 226 -2.60 -14.99 -11.58
CA LEU A 226 -2.39 -14.35 -12.88
C LEU A 226 -0.98 -14.61 -13.40
N HIS A 227 0.04 -14.55 -12.53
CA HIS A 227 1.41 -14.88 -12.88
C HIS A 227 1.55 -16.34 -13.31
N SER A 228 1.02 -17.27 -12.50
CA SER A 228 1.10 -18.72 -12.79
C SER A 228 0.34 -19.10 -14.06
N LEU A 229 -0.79 -18.46 -14.31
CA LEU A 229 -1.56 -18.58 -15.54
C LEU A 229 -0.74 -18.10 -16.74
N ALA A 230 -0.20 -16.88 -16.68
CA ALA A 230 0.61 -16.33 -17.75
C ALA A 230 1.83 -17.22 -18.06
N MET A 231 2.48 -17.79 -17.04
CA MET A 231 3.61 -18.72 -17.22
C MET A 231 3.24 -20.04 -17.92
N GLN A 232 1.96 -20.43 -17.98
CA GLN A 232 1.50 -21.62 -18.71
C GLN A 232 1.11 -21.31 -20.17
N LEU A 233 0.93 -20.03 -20.51
CA LEU A 233 0.59 -19.60 -21.87
C LEU A 233 1.85 -19.49 -22.75
N PRO A 234 1.72 -19.63 -24.09
CA PRO A 234 2.77 -19.31 -25.04
C PRO A 234 3.31 -17.89 -24.82
N ASP A 235 4.63 -17.74 -25.02
CA ASP A 235 5.36 -16.49 -24.77
C ASP A 235 5.19 -15.92 -23.34
N HIS A 236 4.74 -16.76 -22.40
CA HIS A 236 4.43 -16.44 -21.01
C HIS A 236 3.49 -15.24 -20.85
N LYS A 237 2.46 -15.12 -21.71
CA LYS A 237 1.57 -13.95 -21.69
C LYS A 237 0.19 -14.20 -22.30
N VAL A 238 -0.78 -13.40 -21.87
CA VAL A 238 -2.12 -13.28 -22.45
C VAL A 238 -2.06 -12.49 -23.77
N ALA A 239 -3.00 -12.73 -24.68
CA ALA A 239 -3.22 -11.99 -25.92
C ALA A 239 -3.17 -10.48 -25.67
N ASP A 240 -2.53 -9.74 -26.57
CA ASP A 240 -2.27 -8.30 -26.48
C ASP A 240 -1.44 -7.82 -25.27
N ALA A 241 -0.95 -8.73 -24.41
CA ALA A 241 -0.03 -8.33 -23.35
C ALA A 241 1.32 -7.91 -23.95
N PHE A 242 1.82 -6.78 -23.46
CA PHE A 242 3.00 -6.15 -24.04
C PHE A 242 4.30 -6.85 -23.65
N LEU A 243 4.39 -7.29 -22.40
CA LEU A 243 5.57 -7.95 -21.86
C LEU A 243 5.23 -9.37 -21.38
N PRO A 244 6.16 -10.35 -21.52
CA PRO A 244 6.07 -11.66 -20.86
C PRO A 244 6.04 -11.57 -19.33
N ALA A 245 5.44 -12.55 -18.65
CA ALA A 245 5.36 -12.62 -17.18
C ALA A 245 6.74 -12.66 -16.49
N ASP A 246 7.73 -13.28 -17.12
CA ASP A 246 9.10 -13.44 -16.61
C ASP A 246 10.07 -12.32 -17.05
N THR A 247 9.55 -11.27 -17.70
CA THR A 247 10.41 -10.19 -18.20
C THR A 247 11.07 -9.38 -17.07
N LYS A 248 12.21 -8.79 -17.39
CA LYS A 248 12.85 -7.73 -16.58
C LYS A 248 12.76 -6.35 -17.22
N LEU A 249 12.07 -6.20 -18.35
CA LEU A 249 12.01 -4.93 -19.09
C LEU A 249 11.33 -3.80 -18.30
N HIS A 250 10.47 -4.09 -17.34
CA HIS A 250 9.91 -3.09 -16.41
C HIS A 250 11.00 -2.29 -15.65
N TRP A 251 12.18 -2.88 -15.40
CA TRP A 251 13.33 -2.15 -14.83
C TRP A 251 13.91 -1.09 -15.77
N VAL A 252 13.81 -1.29 -17.09
CA VAL A 252 14.22 -0.28 -18.07
C VAL A 252 13.25 0.91 -17.99
N PHE A 253 11.94 0.67 -17.91
CA PHE A 253 10.95 1.74 -17.73
C PHE A 253 11.19 2.52 -16.42
N ALA A 254 11.48 1.81 -15.32
CA ALA A 254 11.85 2.42 -14.05
C ALA A 254 13.11 3.30 -14.18
N GLY A 255 14.16 2.80 -14.82
CA GLY A 255 15.40 3.54 -15.04
C GLY A 255 15.23 4.78 -15.94
N LEU A 256 14.44 4.66 -17.01
CA LEU A 256 14.11 5.78 -17.89
C LEU A 256 13.29 6.85 -17.17
N SER A 257 12.29 6.45 -16.38
CA SER A 257 11.51 7.36 -15.54
C SER A 257 12.40 8.08 -14.52
N ALA A 258 13.23 7.33 -13.78
CA ALA A 258 14.19 7.91 -12.83
C ALA A 258 15.09 8.95 -13.49
N ALA A 259 15.70 8.62 -14.63
CA ALA A 259 16.59 9.53 -15.35
C ALA A 259 15.87 10.79 -15.85
N ALA A 260 14.66 10.64 -16.41
CA ALA A 260 13.87 11.77 -16.91
C ALA A 260 13.45 12.73 -15.79
N PHE A 261 12.87 12.20 -14.71
CA PHE A 261 12.44 13.01 -13.57
C PHE A 261 13.64 13.63 -12.84
N PHE A 262 14.73 12.89 -12.62
CA PHE A 262 15.93 13.42 -11.98
C PHE A 262 16.59 14.53 -12.81
N GLY A 263 16.65 14.35 -14.14
CA GLY A 263 17.10 15.40 -15.07
C GLY A 263 16.23 16.65 -14.97
N LEU A 264 14.90 16.49 -14.87
CA LEU A 264 13.98 17.60 -14.64
C LEU A 264 14.24 18.31 -13.30
N LEU A 265 14.47 17.57 -12.21
CA LEU A 265 14.77 18.16 -10.89
C LEU A 265 16.03 19.02 -10.92
N ILE A 266 17.11 18.53 -11.53
CA ILE A 266 18.38 19.27 -11.66
C ILE A 266 18.17 20.55 -12.50
N ALA A 267 17.33 20.48 -13.53
CA ALA A 267 17.07 21.63 -14.41
C ALA A 267 16.18 22.71 -13.76
N MET A 268 15.25 22.31 -12.88
CA MET A 268 14.16 23.17 -12.37
C MET A 268 14.66 24.38 -11.58
N TRP A 269 15.57 24.19 -10.62
CA TRP A 269 16.11 25.27 -9.79
C TRP A 269 17.61 25.09 -9.52
N PRO A 270 18.48 25.55 -10.42
CA PRO A 270 19.93 25.36 -10.31
C PRO A 270 20.56 26.06 -9.09
N GLY A 271 19.86 27.02 -8.47
CA GLY A 271 20.27 27.69 -7.23
C GLY A 271 19.67 27.10 -5.95
N ALA A 272 18.91 26.00 -6.04
CA ALA A 272 18.39 25.37 -4.83
C ALA A 272 19.53 24.75 -4.02
N ARG A 273 19.50 24.93 -2.70
CA ARG A 273 20.54 24.42 -1.78
C ARG A 273 20.56 22.89 -1.63
N ALA A 274 19.62 22.17 -2.23
CA ALA A 274 19.59 20.71 -2.20
C ALA A 274 20.56 20.14 -3.24
N SER A 275 21.56 19.38 -2.79
CA SER A 275 22.54 18.79 -3.72
C SER A 275 21.92 17.61 -4.49
N PRO A 276 22.38 17.31 -5.72
CA PRO A 276 21.90 16.16 -6.48
C PRO A 276 22.00 14.83 -5.70
N GLY A 277 23.04 14.68 -4.88
CA GLY A 277 23.20 13.52 -4.00
C GLY A 277 22.11 13.42 -2.94
N GLN A 278 21.68 14.53 -2.34
CA GLN A 278 20.56 14.55 -1.39
C GLN A 278 19.25 14.16 -2.07
N LEU A 279 19.01 14.63 -3.30
CA LEU A 279 17.81 14.26 -4.07
C LEU A 279 17.79 12.77 -4.39
N LEU A 280 18.93 12.21 -4.82
CA LEU A 280 19.08 10.79 -5.10
C LEU A 280 18.84 9.94 -3.84
N ILE A 281 19.44 10.31 -2.71
CA ILE A 281 19.25 9.62 -1.43
C ILE A 281 17.79 9.69 -0.99
N ALA A 282 17.13 10.85 -1.09
CA ALA A 282 15.72 10.98 -0.74
C ALA A 282 14.84 10.03 -1.57
N GLY A 283 15.07 9.96 -2.89
CA GLY A 283 14.35 9.03 -3.76
C GLY A 283 14.63 7.56 -3.41
N ILE A 284 15.89 7.16 -3.24
CA ILE A 284 16.27 5.77 -2.92
C ILE A 284 15.71 5.34 -1.58
N VAL A 285 15.86 6.17 -0.54
CA VAL A 285 15.37 5.88 0.82
C VAL A 285 13.86 5.68 0.80
N THR A 286 13.10 6.60 0.19
CA THR A 286 11.64 6.48 0.14
C THR A 286 11.19 5.29 -0.72
N GLY A 287 11.81 5.07 -1.88
CA GLY A 287 11.47 3.95 -2.75
C GLY A 287 11.79 2.57 -2.16
N THR A 288 12.85 2.45 -1.34
CA THR A 288 13.23 1.16 -0.74
C THR A 288 12.68 0.99 0.68
N ILE A 289 13.18 1.79 1.62
CA ILE A 289 12.82 1.70 3.04
C ILE A 289 11.35 2.04 3.24
N GLY A 290 10.81 3.02 2.50
CA GLY A 290 9.39 3.37 2.57
C GLY A 290 8.49 2.20 2.18
N ILE A 291 8.75 1.54 1.05
CA ILE A 291 7.99 0.37 0.61
C ILE A 291 8.15 -0.81 1.58
N MET A 292 9.37 -1.10 2.04
CA MET A 292 9.58 -2.14 3.06
C MET A 292 8.79 -1.87 4.35
N MET A 293 8.69 -0.60 4.76
CA MET A 293 7.89 -0.20 5.91
C MET A 293 6.39 -0.44 5.68
N LEU A 294 5.86 -0.13 4.48
CA LEU A 294 4.46 -0.41 4.13
C LEU A 294 4.15 -1.90 4.16
N LEU A 295 5.00 -2.72 3.52
CA LEU A 295 4.87 -4.17 3.53
C LEU A 295 4.94 -4.74 4.95
N SER A 296 5.79 -4.17 5.81
CA SER A 296 5.87 -4.54 7.22
C SER A 296 4.58 -4.22 7.96
N PHE A 297 3.97 -3.04 7.75
CA PHE A 297 2.68 -2.71 8.37
C PHE A 297 1.56 -3.63 7.91
N GLN A 298 1.50 -3.95 6.61
CA GLN A 298 0.53 -4.89 6.07
C GLN A 298 0.72 -6.29 6.66
N TRP A 299 1.96 -6.76 6.74
CA TRP A 299 2.29 -8.05 7.35
C TRP A 299 1.88 -8.11 8.82
N ILE A 300 2.25 -7.10 9.64
CA ILE A 300 1.85 -7.04 11.05
C ILE A 300 0.32 -6.99 11.19
N ALA A 301 -0.36 -6.20 10.37
CA ALA A 301 -1.81 -6.13 10.35
C ALA A 301 -2.45 -7.50 10.03
N MET A 302 -1.90 -8.24 9.06
CA MET A 302 -2.36 -9.57 8.71
C MET A 302 -2.11 -10.59 9.83
N SER A 303 -0.88 -10.60 10.39
CA SER A 303 -0.49 -11.53 11.46
C SER A 303 -1.20 -11.29 12.78
N THR A 304 -1.79 -10.10 13.00
CA THR A 304 -2.53 -9.78 14.23
C THR A 304 -4.05 -9.87 14.06
N ASN A 305 -4.53 -10.40 12.93
CA ASN A 305 -5.96 -10.69 12.75
C ASN A 305 -6.45 -11.70 13.80
N GLY A 306 -7.68 -11.51 14.29
CA GLY A 306 -8.26 -12.31 15.40
C GLY A 306 -7.75 -11.96 16.81
N VAL A 307 -6.56 -11.36 16.96
CA VAL A 307 -6.00 -11.06 18.30
C VAL A 307 -6.60 -9.77 18.89
N MET A 308 -7.20 -9.83 20.08
CA MET A 308 -7.65 -8.63 20.82
C MET A 308 -6.78 -8.41 22.06
N VAL A 309 -6.02 -7.31 22.08
CA VAL A 309 -5.24 -6.91 23.25
C VAL A 309 -6.09 -5.99 24.13
N ARG A 310 -6.27 -6.34 25.40
CA ARG A 310 -6.96 -5.51 26.40
C ARG A 310 -5.94 -4.90 27.36
N GLY A 311 -6.05 -3.60 27.63
CA GLY A 311 -5.20 -2.91 28.59
C GLY A 311 -5.26 -1.39 28.47
N ARG A 312 -4.56 -0.69 29.36
CA ARG A 312 -4.34 0.75 29.30
C ARG A 312 -2.85 0.98 29.11
N GLY A 313 -2.46 1.71 28.06
CA GLY A 313 -1.06 2.02 27.80
C GLY A 313 -0.78 2.35 26.34
N ILE A 314 0.36 2.97 26.10
CA ILE A 314 0.79 3.39 24.76
C ILE A 314 0.94 2.21 23.80
N LEU A 315 1.40 1.05 24.27
CA LEU A 315 1.54 -0.16 23.45
C LEU A 315 0.19 -0.68 22.94
N VAL A 316 -0.84 -0.62 23.77
CA VAL A 316 -2.21 -1.01 23.37
C VAL A 316 -2.75 -0.02 22.35
N LEU A 317 -2.52 1.29 22.53
CA LEU A 317 -2.90 2.30 21.55
C LEU A 317 -2.21 2.07 20.20
N LEU A 318 -0.89 1.85 20.19
CA LEU A 318 -0.12 1.56 18.98
C LEU A 318 -0.62 0.30 18.27
N PHE A 319 -0.95 -0.76 19.03
CA PHE A 319 -1.55 -1.97 18.48
C PHE A 319 -2.87 -1.69 17.75
N TYR A 320 -3.76 -0.88 18.35
CA TYR A 320 -5.02 -0.51 17.70
C TYR A 320 -4.84 0.43 16.50
N ILE A 321 -3.82 1.30 16.50
CA ILE A 321 -3.46 2.10 15.32
C ILE A 321 -3.04 1.19 14.16
N VAL A 322 -2.15 0.22 14.41
CA VAL A 322 -1.73 -0.74 13.37
C VAL A 322 -2.92 -1.58 12.88
N LYS A 323 -3.81 -2.00 13.78
CA LYS A 323 -5.06 -2.69 13.39
C LYS A 323 -5.98 -1.82 12.55
N PHE A 324 -6.11 -0.55 12.87
CA PHE A 324 -6.92 0.37 12.09
C PHE A 324 -6.36 0.59 10.69
N ILE A 325 -5.03 0.70 10.56
CA ILE A 325 -4.34 0.73 9.26
C ILE A 325 -4.63 -0.55 8.48
N GLY A 326 -4.49 -1.72 9.13
CA GLY A 326 -4.80 -3.02 8.54
C GLY A 326 -6.24 -3.18 8.07
N PHE A 327 -7.20 -2.73 8.88
CA PHE A 327 -8.60 -2.68 8.51
C PHE A 327 -8.83 -1.75 7.32
N SER A 328 -8.25 -0.56 7.34
CA SER A 328 -8.34 0.41 6.24
C SER A 328 -7.79 -0.15 4.93
N TYR A 329 -6.64 -0.85 4.98
CA TYR A 329 -6.06 -1.51 3.81
C TYR A 329 -6.99 -2.57 3.22
N ARG A 330 -7.62 -3.40 4.06
CA ARG A 330 -8.63 -4.37 3.58
C ARG A 330 -9.81 -3.67 2.88
N CYS A 331 -10.30 -2.57 3.44
CA CYS A 331 -11.35 -1.79 2.80
C CYS A 331 -10.90 -1.21 1.45
N ALA A 332 -9.62 -0.84 1.33
CA ALA A 332 -9.04 -0.33 0.09
C ALA A 332 -8.95 -1.41 -1.00
N VAL A 333 -8.54 -2.64 -0.66
CA VAL A 333 -8.34 -3.71 -1.67
C VAL A 333 -9.57 -4.55 -1.98
N ASP A 334 -10.54 -4.66 -1.06
CA ASP A 334 -11.72 -5.51 -1.24
C ASP A 334 -12.66 -4.94 -2.33
N PRO A 335 -12.88 -5.65 -3.46
CA PRO A 335 -13.68 -5.14 -4.59
C PRO A 335 -15.15 -4.86 -4.21
N GLU A 336 -15.69 -5.59 -3.24
CA GLU A 336 -17.09 -5.49 -2.80
C GLU A 336 -17.36 -4.23 -1.96
N MET A 337 -16.31 -3.58 -1.46
CA MET A 337 -16.45 -2.40 -0.62
C MET A 337 -17.01 -1.22 -1.42
N GLY A 338 -18.10 -0.63 -0.94
CA GLY A 338 -18.65 0.58 -1.53
C GLY A 338 -17.67 1.77 -1.54
N PHE A 339 -18.04 2.83 -2.25
CA PHE A 339 -17.19 4.03 -2.41
C PHE A 339 -16.68 4.58 -1.08
N GLY A 340 -17.55 4.80 -0.09
CA GLY A 340 -17.17 5.41 1.18
C GLY A 340 -16.16 4.61 1.99
N MET A 341 -16.32 3.27 2.06
CA MET A 341 -15.37 2.40 2.76
C MET A 341 -14.05 2.27 1.99
N SER A 342 -14.10 2.22 0.66
CA SER A 342 -12.90 2.25 -0.18
C SER A 342 -12.13 3.56 0.01
N PHE A 343 -12.82 4.70 0.00
CA PHE A 343 -12.26 6.03 0.23
C PHE A 343 -11.59 6.14 1.60
N MET A 344 -12.30 5.76 2.66
CA MET A 344 -11.70 5.71 4.00
C MET A 344 -10.48 4.77 4.02
N GLY A 345 -10.57 3.63 3.35
CA GLY A 345 -9.48 2.66 3.23
C GLY A 345 -8.24 3.24 2.57
N PHE A 346 -8.40 3.90 1.42
CA PHE A 346 -7.30 4.53 0.70
C PHE A 346 -6.76 5.75 1.45
N VAL A 347 -7.57 6.59 2.07
CA VAL A 347 -7.06 7.76 2.83
C VAL A 347 -6.32 7.34 4.11
N CYS A 348 -6.94 6.48 4.92
CA CYS A 348 -6.42 6.14 6.25
C CYS A 348 -5.42 4.98 6.25
N GLY A 349 -5.51 4.09 5.27
CA GLY A 349 -4.60 2.95 5.11
C GLY A 349 -3.42 3.31 4.21
N VAL A 350 -3.69 3.49 2.92
CA VAL A 350 -2.65 3.70 1.89
C VAL A 350 -2.05 5.11 2.00
N GLY A 351 -2.87 6.14 1.76
CA GLY A 351 -2.47 7.54 1.74
C GLY A 351 -1.77 7.98 3.02
N LEU A 352 -2.28 7.66 4.21
CA LEU A 352 -1.61 8.00 5.47
C LEU A 352 -0.18 7.46 5.52
N CYS A 353 -0.01 6.15 5.31
CA CYS A 353 1.29 5.52 5.46
C CYS A 353 2.25 6.01 4.37
N GLU A 354 1.78 6.15 3.13
CA GLU A 354 2.59 6.65 2.03
C GLU A 354 3.04 8.10 2.19
N GLU A 355 2.13 9.01 2.55
CA GLU A 355 2.48 10.42 2.70
C GLU A 355 3.43 10.62 3.89
N VAL A 356 3.30 9.82 4.95
CA VAL A 356 4.28 9.79 6.05
C VAL A 356 5.65 9.35 5.53
N CYS A 357 5.74 8.24 4.78
CA CYS A 357 7.01 7.78 4.18
C CYS A 357 7.68 8.89 3.37
N LYS A 358 6.90 9.54 2.49
CA LYS A 358 7.40 10.59 1.59
C LYS A 358 7.85 11.84 2.33
N ALA A 359 7.23 12.16 3.47
CA ALA A 359 7.56 13.33 4.27
C ALA A 359 8.85 13.17 5.11
N LEU A 360 9.30 11.94 5.39
CA LEU A 360 10.48 11.71 6.24
C LEU A 360 11.76 12.37 5.70
N PRO A 361 12.17 12.18 4.42
CA PRO A 361 13.36 12.86 3.89
C PRO A 361 13.25 14.39 3.94
N ILE A 362 12.04 14.92 3.81
CA ILE A 362 11.78 16.36 3.91
C ILE A 362 12.04 16.85 5.33
N ALA A 363 11.53 16.14 6.34
CA ALA A 363 11.78 16.46 7.74
C ALA A 363 13.28 16.45 8.07
N PHE A 364 14.00 15.43 7.60
CA PHE A 364 15.47 15.36 7.76
C PHE A 364 16.19 16.51 7.07
N TYR A 365 15.80 16.86 5.84
CA TYR A 365 16.37 18.00 5.12
C TYR A 365 16.13 19.33 5.85
N LEU A 366 14.91 19.54 6.36
CA LEU A 366 14.53 20.77 7.06
C LEU A 366 15.21 20.94 8.43
N ASN A 367 15.71 19.86 9.02
CA ASN A 367 16.50 19.92 10.26
C ASN A 367 17.95 20.37 10.04
N SER A 368 18.35 20.68 8.81
CA SER A 368 19.69 21.23 8.48
C SER A 368 19.71 22.77 8.48
N GLU A 369 20.88 23.36 8.75
CA GLU A 369 21.01 24.81 9.00
C GLU A 369 20.77 25.72 7.77
N LYS A 370 20.78 25.18 6.55
CA LYS A 370 20.68 25.97 5.30
C LYS A 370 19.56 25.46 4.39
N THR A 371 18.32 25.80 4.71
CA THR A 371 17.15 25.33 3.97
C THR A 371 16.49 26.46 3.15
N SER A 372 15.86 26.08 2.04
CA SER A 372 15.03 26.98 1.21
C SER A 372 13.76 26.25 0.81
N TRP A 373 12.69 26.99 0.50
CA TRP A 373 11.44 26.37 0.04
C TRP A 373 11.65 25.55 -1.24
N ARG A 374 12.54 26.02 -2.14
CA ARG A 374 12.92 25.29 -3.37
C ARG A 374 13.61 23.99 -3.03
N GLY A 375 14.57 24.01 -2.10
CA GLY A 375 15.27 22.81 -1.65
C GLY A 375 14.32 21.80 -1.02
N ALA A 376 13.41 22.24 -0.15
CA ALA A 376 12.40 21.38 0.47
C ALA A 376 11.43 20.80 -0.57
N CYS A 377 11.01 21.62 -1.55
CA CYS A 377 10.20 21.17 -2.67
C CYS A 377 10.92 20.10 -3.51
N LEU A 378 12.21 20.30 -3.84
CA LEU A 378 12.98 19.32 -4.62
C LEU A 378 13.17 18.00 -3.87
N VAL A 379 13.48 18.06 -2.58
CA VAL A 379 13.57 16.85 -1.74
C VAL A 379 12.23 16.13 -1.67
N GLY A 380 11.13 16.87 -1.54
CA GLY A 380 9.78 16.31 -1.61
C GLY A 380 9.48 15.66 -2.95
N LEU A 381 9.72 16.36 -4.07
CA LEU A 381 9.56 15.81 -5.42
C LEU A 381 10.38 14.53 -5.59
N ALA A 382 11.66 14.53 -5.22
CA ALA A 382 12.54 13.38 -5.32
C ALA A 382 12.06 12.18 -4.48
N SER A 383 11.60 12.44 -3.25
CA SER A 383 10.98 11.45 -2.37
C SER A 383 9.75 10.81 -3.02
N GLY A 384 8.85 11.63 -3.58
CA GLY A 384 7.66 11.16 -4.30
C GLY A 384 7.99 10.37 -5.57
N ILE A 385 8.99 10.81 -6.35
CA ILE A 385 9.47 10.09 -7.54
C ILE A 385 9.98 8.70 -7.15
N GLY A 386 10.84 8.63 -6.13
CA GLY A 386 11.37 7.35 -5.64
C GLY A 386 10.28 6.39 -5.20
N PHE A 387 9.27 6.91 -4.49
CA PHE A 387 8.09 6.14 -4.11
C PHE A 387 7.33 5.61 -5.33
N GLY A 388 6.92 6.49 -6.25
CA GLY A 388 6.12 6.10 -7.41
C GLY A 388 6.83 5.14 -8.37
N ILE A 389 8.17 5.24 -8.50
CA ILE A 389 8.95 4.29 -9.30
C ILE A 389 8.94 2.90 -8.67
N SER A 390 9.12 2.82 -7.34
CA SER A 390 9.07 1.53 -6.66
C SER A 390 7.68 0.91 -6.72
N GLU A 391 6.63 1.72 -6.55
CA GLU A 391 5.25 1.27 -6.73
C GLU A 391 5.02 0.75 -8.16
N GLY A 392 5.52 1.47 -9.17
CA GLY A 392 5.45 1.03 -10.56
C GLY A 392 6.19 -0.28 -10.85
N ILE A 393 7.31 -0.54 -10.18
CA ILE A 393 8.02 -1.83 -10.26
C ILE A 393 7.16 -2.95 -9.66
N SER A 394 6.66 -2.77 -8.44
CA SER A 394 5.80 -3.77 -7.77
C SER A 394 4.56 -4.08 -8.59
N TYR A 395 3.84 -3.06 -9.08
CA TYR A 395 2.68 -3.30 -9.94
C TYR A 395 3.03 -3.99 -11.26
N SER A 396 4.20 -3.70 -11.82
CA SER A 396 4.64 -4.36 -13.04
C SER A 396 4.83 -5.87 -12.83
N VAL A 397 5.48 -6.24 -11.72
CA VAL A 397 5.72 -7.64 -11.37
C VAL A 397 4.43 -8.36 -11.02
N ASP A 398 3.58 -7.74 -10.19
CA ASP A 398 2.44 -8.41 -9.59
C ASP A 398 1.18 -8.42 -10.48
N TYR A 399 1.01 -7.43 -11.36
CA TYR A 399 -0.25 -7.23 -12.10
C TYR A 399 -0.11 -7.01 -13.61
N TYR A 400 1.04 -6.57 -14.14
CA TYR A 400 1.13 -6.15 -15.55
C TYR A 400 1.88 -7.12 -16.45
N ASN A 401 3.02 -7.65 -16.02
CA ASN A 401 3.81 -8.56 -16.84
C ASN A 401 2.98 -9.81 -17.17
N GLY A 402 2.89 -10.15 -18.46
CA GLY A 402 2.08 -11.25 -18.96
C GLY A 402 0.59 -10.95 -19.09
N ILE A 403 0.11 -9.81 -18.57
CA ILE A 403 -1.33 -9.55 -18.41
C ILE A 403 -1.80 -8.28 -19.14
N SER A 404 -1.05 -7.18 -19.02
CA SER A 404 -1.51 -5.86 -19.45
C SER A 404 -0.88 -5.38 -20.75
N GLY A 405 -1.60 -4.52 -21.48
CA GLY A 405 -1.09 -3.84 -22.66
C GLY A 405 -0.03 -2.78 -22.33
N GLY A 406 0.74 -2.33 -23.32
CA GLY A 406 1.94 -1.52 -23.09
C GLY A 406 1.67 -0.13 -22.49
N TRP A 407 0.47 0.41 -22.69
CA TRP A 407 0.11 1.74 -22.24
C TRP A 407 0.12 1.89 -20.71
N ILE A 408 -0.20 0.82 -19.97
CA ILE A 408 -0.24 0.86 -18.51
C ILE A 408 1.14 1.20 -17.92
N TYR A 409 2.22 0.76 -18.57
CA TYR A 409 3.58 1.07 -18.13
C TYR A 409 3.88 2.56 -18.28
N VAL A 410 3.37 3.22 -19.34
CA VAL A 410 3.52 4.66 -19.51
C VAL A 410 2.71 5.41 -18.45
N VAL A 411 1.46 5.03 -18.22
CA VAL A 411 0.62 5.63 -17.16
C VAL A 411 1.28 5.47 -15.80
N ARG A 412 1.78 4.27 -15.47
CA ARG A 412 2.36 3.98 -14.18
C ARG A 412 3.71 4.68 -13.97
N PHE A 413 4.62 4.61 -14.93
CA PHE A 413 5.97 5.20 -14.78
C PHE A 413 6.05 6.69 -15.12
N VAL A 414 4.99 7.31 -15.66
CA VAL A 414 4.96 8.75 -15.95
C VAL A 414 3.89 9.44 -15.11
N SER A 415 2.61 9.06 -15.27
CA SER A 415 1.51 9.75 -14.59
C SER A 415 1.51 9.52 -13.09
N CYS A 416 1.58 8.26 -12.64
CA CYS A 416 1.56 7.96 -11.21
C CYS A 416 2.81 8.50 -10.52
N VAL A 417 4.01 8.28 -11.09
CA VAL A 417 5.27 8.88 -10.59
C VAL A 417 5.15 10.40 -10.47
N GLY A 418 4.60 11.07 -11.48
CA GLY A 418 4.35 12.51 -11.45
C GLY A 418 3.40 12.94 -10.33
N LEU A 419 2.30 12.21 -10.09
CA LEU A 419 1.35 12.50 -9.02
C LEU A 419 1.97 12.35 -7.62
N HIS A 420 2.71 11.26 -7.38
CA HIS A 420 3.45 11.11 -6.12
C HIS A 420 4.46 12.25 -5.91
N ALA A 421 5.15 12.67 -6.97
CA ALA A 421 6.06 13.81 -6.92
C ALA A 421 5.33 15.10 -6.54
N LEU A 422 4.19 15.40 -7.18
CA LEU A 422 3.41 16.62 -6.93
C LEU A 422 2.94 16.72 -5.48
N TRP A 423 2.39 15.63 -4.93
CA TRP A 423 1.92 15.60 -3.54
C TRP A 423 3.08 15.78 -2.55
N ALA A 424 4.17 15.04 -2.72
CA ALA A 424 5.33 15.14 -1.83
C ALA A 424 6.06 16.49 -1.95
N GLY A 425 6.13 17.06 -3.16
CA GLY A 425 6.66 18.41 -3.40
C GLY A 425 5.84 19.50 -2.70
N ALA A 426 4.50 19.41 -2.77
CA ALA A 426 3.60 20.33 -2.07
C ALA A 426 3.75 20.23 -0.55
N ILE A 427 3.86 19.01 0.00
CA ILE A 427 4.18 18.77 1.41
C ILE A 427 5.51 19.45 1.77
N GLY A 428 6.53 19.34 0.92
CA GLY A 428 7.83 19.99 1.13
C GLY A 428 7.75 21.50 1.29
N ILE A 429 6.98 22.17 0.44
CA ILE A 429 6.73 23.62 0.53
C ILE A 429 5.97 23.95 1.83
N LEU A 430 4.95 23.16 2.17
CA LEU A 430 4.11 23.39 3.34
C LEU A 430 4.90 23.22 4.66
N MET A 431 5.75 22.19 4.74
CA MET A 431 6.65 21.95 5.87
C MET A 431 7.68 23.07 6.01
N TYR A 432 8.24 23.57 4.90
CA TYR A 432 9.17 24.70 4.94
C TYR A 432 8.53 25.97 5.51
N HIS A 433 7.31 26.31 5.10
CA HIS A 433 6.64 27.52 5.61
C HIS A 433 6.24 27.43 7.08
N ASN A 434 6.23 26.24 7.68
CA ASN A 434 5.84 26.02 9.07
C ASN A 434 6.94 25.26 9.83
N GLN A 435 8.21 25.64 9.65
CA GLN A 435 9.35 24.94 10.27
C GLN A 435 9.30 24.89 11.81
N ASP A 436 8.67 25.87 12.46
CA ASP A 436 8.56 25.90 13.93
C ASP A 436 7.93 24.58 14.45
N TYR A 437 6.89 24.09 13.77
CA TYR A 437 6.23 22.82 14.09
C TYR A 437 7.10 21.58 13.81
N VAL A 438 8.01 21.65 12.83
CA VAL A 438 8.93 20.55 12.49
C VAL A 438 10.06 20.47 13.52
N SER A 439 10.61 21.62 13.93
CA SER A 439 11.73 21.68 14.87
C SER A 439 11.35 21.33 16.31
N GLU A 440 10.09 21.53 16.69
CA GLU A 440 9.54 21.17 17.99
C GLU A 440 8.75 19.85 17.96
N PHE A 441 8.94 19.03 16.92
CA PHE A 441 8.19 17.80 16.77
C PHE A 441 8.37 16.88 17.97
N SER A 442 7.24 16.51 18.56
CA SER A 442 7.13 15.53 19.63
C SER A 442 6.09 14.48 19.27
N PHE A 443 6.17 13.29 19.86
CA PHE A 443 5.17 12.24 19.62
C PHE A 443 3.73 12.70 19.95
N ASP A 444 3.56 13.62 20.89
CA ASP A 444 2.25 14.21 21.23
C ASP A 444 1.67 15.07 20.10
N SER A 445 2.53 15.56 19.19
CA SER A 445 2.15 16.41 18.05
C SER A 445 1.91 15.64 16.74
N VAL A 446 2.04 14.31 16.73
CA VAL A 446 1.91 13.46 15.53
C VAL A 446 0.59 13.70 14.80
N PHE A 447 -0.54 13.76 15.52
CA PHE A 447 -1.83 14.04 14.90
C PHE A 447 -1.90 15.44 14.29
N GLY A 448 -1.29 16.43 14.95
CA GLY A 448 -1.17 17.79 14.41
C GLY A 448 -0.31 17.82 13.15
N PHE A 449 0.79 17.07 13.12
CA PHE A 449 1.64 16.93 11.93
C PHE A 449 0.86 16.34 10.76
N ILE A 450 0.14 15.23 10.98
CA ILE A 450 -0.69 14.59 9.94
C ILE A 450 -1.76 15.56 9.44
N ALA A 451 -2.53 16.16 10.35
CA ALA A 451 -3.63 17.05 10.01
C ALA A 451 -3.16 18.30 9.25
N HIS A 452 -2.02 18.87 9.64
CA HIS A 452 -1.54 20.12 9.08
C HIS A 452 -0.77 19.94 7.77
N TYR A 453 0.07 18.90 7.67
CA TYR A 453 0.96 18.74 6.52
C TYR A 453 0.46 17.72 5.49
N LEU A 454 -0.13 16.62 5.94
CA LEU A 454 -0.37 15.46 5.07
C LEU A 454 -1.82 15.36 4.60
N LEU A 455 -2.78 15.91 5.35
CA LEU A 455 -4.21 15.69 5.12
C LEU A 455 -4.67 15.96 3.68
N ILE A 456 -4.22 17.05 3.05
CA ILE A 456 -4.63 17.39 1.69
C ILE A 456 -4.12 16.34 0.70
N ALA A 457 -2.83 15.98 0.80
CA ALA A 457 -2.23 14.96 -0.05
C ALA A 457 -2.89 13.59 0.17
N MET A 458 -3.09 13.19 1.43
CA MET A 458 -3.77 11.93 1.79
C MET A 458 -5.18 11.84 1.20
N VAL A 459 -5.95 12.93 1.27
CA VAL A 459 -7.31 12.97 0.72
C VAL A 459 -7.29 12.94 -0.81
N LEU A 460 -6.46 13.75 -1.46
CA LEU A 460 -6.37 13.76 -2.93
C LEU A 460 -5.93 12.40 -3.48
N HIS A 461 -4.93 11.81 -2.85
CA HIS A 461 -4.43 10.48 -3.17
C HIS A 461 -5.53 9.42 -2.95
N GLY A 462 -6.17 9.40 -1.78
CA GLY A 462 -7.23 8.42 -1.52
C GLY A 462 -8.47 8.59 -2.39
N VAL A 463 -8.85 9.82 -2.74
CA VAL A 463 -9.92 10.09 -3.72
C VAL A 463 -9.52 9.53 -5.10
N TYR A 464 -8.29 9.80 -5.55
CA TYR A 464 -7.78 9.33 -6.83
C TYR A 464 -7.86 7.81 -6.94
N ASP A 465 -7.33 7.09 -5.95
CA ASP A 465 -7.34 5.62 -5.93
C ASP A 465 -8.75 5.05 -5.86
N THR A 466 -9.63 5.71 -5.10
CA THR A 466 -11.04 5.28 -5.01
C THR A 466 -11.73 5.41 -6.35
N PHE A 467 -11.49 6.50 -7.09
CA PHE A 467 -12.07 6.66 -8.42
C PHE A 467 -11.52 5.64 -9.40
N LEU A 468 -10.22 5.33 -9.37
CA LEU A 468 -9.66 4.26 -10.20
C LEU A 468 -10.26 2.89 -9.85
N LYS A 469 -10.35 2.53 -8.57
CA LYS A 469 -10.98 1.28 -8.11
C LYS A 469 -12.45 1.17 -8.53
N LYS A 470 -13.15 2.30 -8.64
CA LYS A 470 -14.57 2.34 -9.03
C LYS A 470 -14.79 2.62 -10.51
N GLU A 471 -13.74 2.50 -11.33
CA GLU A 471 -13.80 2.69 -12.79
C GLU A 471 -14.35 4.08 -13.18
N MET A 472 -14.11 5.06 -12.32
CA MET A 472 -14.53 6.46 -12.47
C MET A 472 -13.38 7.29 -13.05
N GLU A 473 -12.87 6.91 -14.22
CA GLU A 473 -11.63 7.43 -14.81
C GLU A 473 -11.63 8.95 -14.98
N LEU A 474 -12.74 9.54 -15.44
CA LEU A 474 -12.88 10.99 -15.58
C LEU A 474 -12.69 11.72 -14.24
N TRP A 475 -13.19 11.15 -13.15
CA TRP A 475 -13.08 11.73 -11.82
C TRP A 475 -11.67 11.54 -11.23
N ALA A 476 -11.00 10.44 -11.54
CA ALA A 476 -9.59 10.26 -11.24
C ALA A 476 -8.74 11.30 -11.98
N LEU A 477 -8.99 11.54 -13.27
CA LEU A 477 -8.32 12.57 -14.06
C LEU A 477 -8.57 13.99 -13.52
N LEU A 478 -9.80 14.29 -13.12
CA LEU A 478 -10.12 15.56 -12.46
C LEU A 478 -9.31 15.73 -11.16
N THR A 479 -9.22 14.67 -10.36
CA THR A 479 -8.46 14.66 -9.10
C THR A 479 -6.97 14.87 -9.35
N ALA A 480 -6.42 14.27 -10.41
CA ALA A 480 -5.05 14.51 -10.86
C ALA A 480 -4.81 15.97 -11.28
N GLY A 481 -5.76 16.57 -12.02
CA GLY A 481 -5.73 17.98 -12.38
C GLY A 481 -5.80 18.92 -11.16
N VAL A 482 -6.66 18.62 -10.19
CA VAL A 482 -6.74 19.35 -8.91
C VAL A 482 -5.44 19.22 -8.12
N SER A 483 -4.82 18.05 -8.12
CA SER A 483 -3.53 17.80 -7.46
C SER A 483 -2.41 18.66 -8.04
N PHE A 484 -2.32 18.74 -9.37
CA PHE A 484 -1.38 19.64 -10.04
C PHE A 484 -1.70 21.11 -9.73
N GLY A 485 -2.98 21.51 -9.76
CA GLY A 485 -3.40 22.86 -9.43
C GLY A 485 -3.03 23.28 -8.01
N TRP A 486 -3.20 22.38 -7.04
CA TRP A 486 -2.77 22.59 -5.66
C TRP A 486 -1.26 22.77 -5.54
N PHE A 487 -0.47 21.91 -6.18
CA PHE A 487 0.99 22.04 -6.21
C PHE A 487 1.43 23.37 -6.85
N ALA A 488 0.87 23.73 -8.01
CA ALA A 488 1.18 24.98 -8.70
C ALA A 488 0.82 26.21 -7.85
N PHE A 489 -0.31 26.17 -7.13
CA PHE A 489 -0.68 27.20 -6.17
C PHE A 489 0.34 27.33 -5.03
N MET A 490 0.81 26.21 -4.47
CA MET A 490 1.84 26.22 -3.42
C MET A 490 3.16 26.84 -3.91
N VAL A 491 3.60 26.50 -5.13
CA VAL A 491 4.79 27.11 -5.75
C VAL A 491 4.59 28.62 -5.95
N ALA A 492 3.45 29.05 -6.50
CA ALA A 492 3.16 30.46 -6.72
C ALA A 492 3.15 31.25 -5.40
N ARG A 493 2.50 30.71 -4.36
CA ARG A 493 2.47 31.31 -3.02
C ARG A 493 3.86 31.45 -2.42
N ALA A 494 4.71 30.42 -2.53
CA ALA A 494 6.07 30.45 -2.01
C ALA A 494 6.93 31.50 -2.71
N ARG A 495 6.79 31.64 -4.04
CA ARG A 495 7.46 32.69 -4.82
C ARG A 495 7.01 34.09 -4.41
N SER A 496 5.70 34.31 -4.23
CA SER A 496 5.19 35.61 -3.79
C SER A 496 5.68 35.98 -2.39
N ALA A 497 5.79 35.01 -1.48
CA ALA A 497 6.31 35.23 -0.13
C ALA A 497 7.81 35.53 -0.08
N GLU A 498 8.57 35.08 -1.09
CA GLU A 498 10.00 35.40 -1.22
C GLU A 498 10.24 36.77 -1.87
N ALA A 499 9.31 37.25 -2.70
CA ALA A 499 9.40 38.54 -3.36
C ALA A 499 8.93 39.72 -2.48
N ALA A 500 8.20 39.44 -1.39
CA ALA A 500 7.71 40.41 -0.42
C ALA A 500 8.65 40.52 0.78
#